data_AF-X1EL41-F1
#
_entry.id   AF-X1EL41-F1
#
_cell.length_a   1.000
_cell.length_b   1.000
_cell.length_c   1.000
_cell.angle_alpha   90.00
_cell.angle_beta   90.00
_cell.angle_gamma   90.00
#
_symmetry.space_group_name_H-M   'P 1'
#
loop_
_entity.id
_entity.type
_entity.pdbx_description
1 polymer ?
#
loop_
_entity_poly.entity_id
_entity_poly.type
_entity_poly.pdbx_seq_one_letter_code
_entity_poly.pdbx_strand_id
1 'polypeptide(L)'
;PRVVKRLMTVEPPLIGRSSSDKYRLEIALKQQLGLEDCFIPLEILKKLPGTLRKGKWTITVTLDEISKDLIDIEPGNTTRESYGLALDVGTTTVVVYLVNLNNGKILASASEYNKQIRAGEDVISRIVYSLKGAGLEVLQGLIVETINELIFEVCKRAGVNPEKIHSIVCAGNTIMLHFLHGVSPKYLREEPYVPVANIFPPVSSKEIFLEHTPKAIVRCAPSVASYVGGDIAAGLLVSKLAEQEKLTLFLDIGTNGELVIGNSQWMVSTSCSAGPAFEGGGVKDGMRAIRGAIEVVKIDPKTLKSYIKVIGGLKPKGICGSAMIDLLGQLYITGIINRKGKFNTDLNSPYVVIDKVNPYYIIAKAEETATKKDIVISEIDIDNLIRAKGAIYAGITTLLEEVGLTKDNLEQIFIAGGFGHFINVRNAIIIGMLPDLP
;
A
#
# COMPACT_ATOMS: atom_id res chain seq x y z
N PRO A 1 2.40 18.42 11.29
CA PRO A 1 1.48 17.26 11.25
C PRO A 1 0.03 17.75 11.30
N ARG A 2 -0.94 16.99 10.78
CA ARG A 2 -2.36 17.38 10.82
C ARG A 2 -2.93 17.35 12.24
N VAL A 3 -2.59 16.34 13.02
CA VAL A 3 -2.94 16.28 14.44
C VAL A 3 -1.77 16.75 15.29
N VAL A 4 -2.05 17.61 16.26
CA VAL A 4 -1.04 18.21 17.14
C VAL A 4 -1.44 18.08 18.60
N LYS A 5 -0.43 18.14 19.48
CA LYS A 5 -0.62 18.33 20.91
C LYS A 5 -0.16 19.71 21.36
N ARG A 6 -0.94 20.36 22.20
CA ARG A 6 -0.63 21.68 22.78
C ARG A 6 -0.80 21.63 24.29
N LEU A 7 0.19 22.14 25.01
CA LEU A 7 0.08 22.36 26.45
C LEU A 7 -0.71 23.65 26.67
N MET A 8 -1.66 23.63 27.61
CA MET A 8 -2.41 24.82 27.99
C MET A 8 -2.73 24.80 29.48
N THR A 9 -3.09 25.97 30.00
CA THR A 9 -3.53 26.13 31.39
C THR A 9 -4.98 26.57 31.42
N VAL A 10 -5.79 25.91 32.23
CA VAL A 10 -7.18 26.31 32.50
C VAL A 10 -7.21 27.00 33.85
N GLU A 11 -7.97 28.08 34.00
CA GLU A 11 -8.04 28.74 35.31
C GLU A 11 -8.70 27.81 36.35
N PRO A 12 -8.14 27.71 37.57
CA PRO A 12 -8.80 27.00 38.67
C PRO A 12 -10.13 27.68 39.03
N PRO A 13 -11.13 26.93 39.53
CA PRO A 13 -12.34 27.55 40.06
C PRO A 13 -12.01 28.42 41.27
N LEU A 14 -12.66 29.58 41.37
CA LEU A 14 -12.48 30.53 42.48
C LEU A 14 -13.74 30.59 43.34
N ILE A 15 -13.55 30.81 44.65
CA ILE A 15 -14.66 31.09 45.56
C ILE A 15 -15.38 32.37 45.07
N GLY A 16 -16.69 32.31 44.90
CA GLY A 16 -17.50 33.41 44.34
C GLY A 16 -17.54 33.48 42.81
N ARG A 17 -16.81 32.62 42.08
CA ARG A 17 -16.90 32.46 40.61
C ARG A 17 -16.96 30.99 40.22
N SER A 18 -18.12 30.36 40.39
CA SER A 18 -18.38 28.94 40.12
C SER A 18 -18.78 28.68 38.66
N SER A 19 -17.91 29.00 37.71
CA SER A 19 -18.13 28.62 36.31
C SER A 19 -17.99 27.10 36.12
N SER A 20 -18.55 26.56 35.03
CA SER A 20 -18.40 25.13 34.72
C SER A 20 -17.00 24.81 34.18
N ASP A 21 -16.56 23.55 34.35
CA ASP A 21 -15.28 23.08 33.79
C ASP A 21 -15.25 23.23 32.26
N LYS A 22 -16.38 22.99 31.58
CA LYS A 22 -16.55 23.20 30.12
C LYS A 22 -16.29 24.65 29.75
N TYR A 23 -16.95 25.59 30.43
CA TYR A 23 -16.82 27.01 30.13
C TYR A 23 -15.38 27.52 30.35
N ARG A 24 -14.70 27.08 31.42
CA ARG A 24 -13.30 27.44 31.64
C ARG A 24 -12.37 26.85 30.58
N LEU A 25 -12.64 25.63 30.10
CA LEU A 25 -11.91 25.04 28.98
C LEU A 25 -12.13 25.85 27.70
N GLU A 26 -13.37 26.22 27.37
CA GLU A 26 -13.70 27.03 26.18
C GLU A 26 -12.98 28.38 26.19
N ILE A 27 -12.97 29.08 27.34
CA ILE A 27 -12.21 30.32 27.51
C ILE A 27 -10.73 30.08 27.22
N ALA A 28 -10.14 29.04 27.80
CA ALA A 28 -8.72 28.77 27.66
C ALA A 28 -8.35 28.36 26.22
N LEU A 29 -9.20 27.57 25.54
CA LEU A 29 -9.05 27.22 24.12
C LEU A 29 -9.09 28.46 23.23
N LYS A 30 -10.04 29.36 23.49
CA LYS A 30 -10.16 30.64 22.77
C LYS A 30 -8.94 31.53 23.00
N GLN A 31 -8.58 31.79 24.25
CA GLN A 31 -7.54 32.76 24.61
C GLN A 31 -6.12 32.29 24.23
N GLN A 32 -5.82 30.99 24.37
CA GLN A 32 -4.45 30.49 24.19
C GLN A 32 -4.22 29.90 22.80
N LEU A 33 -5.26 29.37 22.15
CA LEU A 33 -5.13 28.65 20.88
C LEU A 33 -5.96 29.27 19.75
N GLY A 34 -6.72 30.35 20.02
CA GLY A 34 -7.54 31.02 19.00
C GLY A 34 -8.71 30.17 18.50
N LEU A 35 -9.13 29.16 19.27
CA LEU A 35 -10.21 28.25 18.90
C LEU A 35 -11.55 28.82 19.37
N GLU A 36 -12.24 29.52 18.49
CA GLU A 36 -13.61 30.01 18.73
C GLU A 36 -14.62 28.90 18.48
N ASP A 37 -15.64 28.79 19.33
CA ASP A 37 -16.77 27.86 19.21
C ASP A 37 -16.39 26.38 18.99
N CYS A 38 -15.25 25.96 19.54
CA CYS A 38 -14.77 24.59 19.46
C CYS A 38 -15.80 23.60 20.04
N PHE A 39 -16.28 22.67 19.22
CA PHE A 39 -17.12 21.58 19.68
C PHE A 39 -16.34 20.70 20.67
N ILE A 40 -16.93 20.45 21.85
CA ILE A 40 -16.35 19.57 22.87
C ILE A 40 -17.18 18.29 22.93
N PRO A 41 -16.65 17.15 22.43
CA PRO A 41 -17.37 15.89 22.43
C PRO A 41 -17.77 15.43 23.84
N LEU A 42 -18.88 14.71 23.95
CA LEU A 42 -19.36 14.17 25.22
C LEU A 42 -18.31 13.27 25.92
N GLU A 43 -17.51 12.52 25.15
CA GLU A 43 -16.42 11.69 25.68
C GLU A 43 -15.37 12.53 26.43
N ILE A 44 -15.09 13.75 25.95
CA ILE A 44 -14.19 14.70 26.61
C ILE A 44 -14.85 15.24 27.89
N LEU A 45 -16.12 15.65 27.83
CA LEU A 45 -16.85 16.15 29.00
C LEU A 45 -16.90 15.13 30.14
N LYS A 46 -17.07 13.84 29.83
CA LYS A 46 -17.10 12.75 30.82
C LYS A 46 -15.81 12.67 31.65
N LYS A 47 -14.64 12.97 31.05
CA LYS A 47 -13.34 12.89 31.75
C LYS A 47 -12.75 14.25 32.14
N LEU A 48 -13.35 15.35 31.68
CA LEU A 48 -12.84 16.71 31.87
C LEU A 48 -12.58 17.05 33.34
N PRO A 49 -13.51 16.82 34.29
CA PRO A 49 -13.31 17.23 35.68
C PRO A 49 -12.11 16.54 36.34
N GLY A 50 -11.94 15.24 36.06
CA GLY A 50 -10.82 14.45 36.56
C GLY A 50 -9.49 14.85 35.92
N THR A 51 -9.50 15.13 34.62
CA THR A 51 -8.32 15.54 33.84
C THR A 51 -7.76 16.86 34.34
N LEU A 52 -8.61 17.87 34.50
CA LEU A 52 -8.21 19.19 35.00
C LEU A 52 -7.57 19.12 36.38
N ARG A 53 -8.21 18.40 37.31
CA ARG A 53 -7.74 18.30 38.70
C ARG A 53 -6.44 17.50 38.81
N LYS A 54 -6.33 16.36 38.10
CA LYS A 54 -5.08 15.57 38.05
C LYS A 54 -3.91 16.36 37.47
N GLY A 55 -4.17 17.18 36.44
CA GLY A 55 -3.17 18.04 35.82
C GLY A 55 -2.83 19.30 36.61
N LYS A 56 -3.44 19.53 37.78
CA LYS A 56 -3.36 20.81 38.51
C LYS A 56 -3.66 22.00 37.60
N TRP A 57 -4.69 21.85 36.78
CA TRP A 57 -5.19 22.83 35.80
C TRP A 57 -4.26 23.10 34.61
N THR A 58 -3.12 22.40 34.52
CA THR A 58 -2.32 22.29 33.31
C THR A 58 -2.68 21.00 32.59
N ILE A 59 -3.10 21.11 31.34
CA ILE A 59 -3.51 19.97 30.51
C ILE A 59 -2.86 20.03 29.14
N THR A 60 -2.77 18.89 28.49
CA THR A 60 -2.43 18.80 27.07
C THR A 60 -3.72 18.53 26.30
N VAL A 61 -3.96 19.30 25.25
CA VAL A 61 -5.04 19.08 24.30
C VAL A 61 -4.49 18.53 23.00
N THR A 62 -5.23 17.59 22.40
CA THR A 62 -4.96 17.05 21.07
C THR A 62 -5.98 17.62 20.09
N LEU A 63 -5.51 18.20 18.99
CA LEU A 63 -6.32 18.96 18.02
C LEU A 63 -6.07 18.48 16.59
N ASP A 64 -7.08 18.52 15.73
CA ASP A 64 -6.88 18.59 14.27
C ASP A 64 -6.61 20.05 13.88
N GLU A 65 -5.45 20.34 13.28
CA GLU A 65 -5.07 21.69 12.86
C GLU A 65 -5.92 22.24 11.71
N ILE A 66 -6.54 21.39 10.89
CA ILE A 66 -7.35 21.82 9.75
C ILE A 66 -8.79 22.08 10.18
N SER A 67 -9.45 21.09 10.78
CA SER A 67 -10.84 21.25 11.21
C SER A 67 -10.99 22.01 12.52
N LYS A 68 -9.89 22.21 13.27
CA LYS A 68 -9.86 22.85 14.58
C LYS A 68 -10.63 22.09 15.66
N ASP A 69 -10.93 20.82 15.44
CA ASP A 69 -11.65 19.97 16.38
C ASP A 69 -10.78 19.49 17.55
N LEU A 70 -11.38 19.45 18.74
CA LEU A 70 -10.79 18.84 19.94
C LEU A 70 -10.95 17.33 19.92
N ILE A 71 -9.83 16.62 19.73
CA ILE A 71 -9.77 15.15 19.65
C ILE A 71 -9.62 14.53 21.04
N ASP A 72 -8.69 15.03 21.86
CA ASP A 72 -8.43 14.47 23.19
C ASP A 72 -7.92 15.50 24.21
N ILE A 73 -8.04 15.16 25.50
CA ILE A 73 -7.44 15.90 26.61
C ILE A 73 -6.71 14.97 27.58
N GLU A 74 -5.59 15.43 28.13
CA GLU A 74 -4.75 14.67 29.06
C GLU A 74 -4.20 15.55 30.19
N PRO A 75 -4.00 15.00 31.40
CA PRO A 75 -3.48 15.77 32.52
C PRO A 75 -1.98 16.05 32.35
N GLY A 76 -1.56 17.27 32.68
CA GLY A 76 -0.15 17.67 32.63
C GLY A 76 0.39 17.83 31.20
N ASN A 77 1.71 17.66 31.05
CA ASN A 77 2.40 17.82 29.76
C ASN A 77 2.71 16.46 29.11
N THR A 78 1.89 16.08 28.12
CA THR A 78 2.05 14.86 27.31
C THR A 78 2.37 15.19 25.85
N THR A 79 2.83 16.42 25.55
CA THR A 79 3.11 16.90 24.19
C THR A 79 4.13 16.05 23.42
N ARG A 80 5.04 15.39 24.15
CA ARG A 80 6.04 14.48 23.56
C ARG A 80 5.45 13.16 23.06
N GLU A 81 4.29 12.74 23.58
CA GLU A 81 3.64 11.47 23.25
C GLU A 81 2.58 11.67 22.15
N SER A 82 3.03 12.04 20.95
CA SER A 82 2.15 12.28 19.80
C SER A 82 2.48 11.31 18.67
N TYR A 83 1.58 10.36 18.42
CA TYR A 83 1.79 9.30 17.44
C TYR A 83 0.62 9.21 16.44
N GLY A 84 0.95 8.71 15.26
CA GLY A 84 -0.01 8.41 14.20
C GLY A 84 0.38 7.16 13.44
N LEU A 85 -0.53 6.68 12.61
CA LEU A 85 -0.31 5.52 11.76
C LEU A 85 -0.49 5.90 10.29
N ALA A 86 0.37 5.37 9.43
CA ALA A 86 0.16 5.33 7.99
C ALA A 86 -0.08 3.88 7.56
N LEU A 87 -1.21 3.63 6.91
CA LEU A 87 -1.69 2.32 6.51
C LEU A 87 -1.70 2.24 4.99
N ASP A 88 -1.04 1.24 4.43
CA ASP A 88 -1.20 0.82 3.04
C ASP A 88 -2.08 -0.43 3.02
N VAL A 89 -3.30 -0.28 2.52
CA VAL A 89 -4.39 -1.26 2.53
C VAL A 89 -4.45 -1.92 1.16
N GLY A 90 -3.46 -2.76 0.87
CA GLY A 90 -3.37 -3.49 -0.38
C GLY A 90 -4.30 -4.69 -0.44
N THR A 91 -4.60 -5.13 -1.67
CA THR A 91 -5.40 -6.34 -1.92
C THR A 91 -4.74 -7.57 -1.30
N THR A 92 -3.43 -7.72 -1.43
CA THR A 92 -2.71 -8.92 -1.00
C THR A 92 -1.92 -8.72 0.30
N THR A 93 -1.44 -7.50 0.55
CA THR A 93 -0.66 -7.14 1.76
C THR A 93 -1.27 -5.91 2.42
N VAL A 94 -1.26 -5.87 3.74
CA VAL A 94 -1.49 -4.65 4.50
C VAL A 94 -0.19 -4.27 5.20
N VAL A 95 0.18 -2.99 5.15
CA VAL A 95 1.39 -2.47 5.82
C VAL A 95 0.99 -1.34 6.77
N VAL A 96 1.55 -1.35 7.97
CA VAL A 96 1.35 -0.32 8.99
C VAL A 96 2.70 0.29 9.36
N TYR A 97 2.76 1.62 9.33
CA TYR A 97 3.88 2.41 9.84
C TYR A 97 3.43 3.21 11.06
N LEU A 98 4.12 3.03 12.18
CA LEU A 98 3.96 3.86 13.37
C LEU A 98 4.88 5.07 13.28
N VAL A 99 4.32 6.28 13.39
CA VAL A 99 5.02 7.54 13.15
C VAL A 99 4.94 8.44 14.38
N ASN A 100 6.06 9.04 14.77
CA ASN A 100 6.07 10.14 15.73
C ASN A 100 5.66 11.44 15.04
N LEU A 101 4.51 12.01 15.42
CA LEU A 101 3.96 13.19 14.76
C LEU A 101 4.75 14.46 15.05
N ASN A 102 5.56 14.51 16.11
CA ASN A 102 6.37 15.68 16.44
C ASN A 102 7.55 15.88 15.48
N ASN A 103 8.07 14.80 14.87
CA ASN A 103 9.28 14.86 14.04
C ASN A 103 9.19 14.06 12.73
N GLY A 104 8.08 13.38 12.47
CA GLY A 104 7.85 12.58 11.26
C GLY A 104 8.64 11.27 11.19
N LYS A 105 9.35 10.86 12.25
CA LYS A 105 10.14 9.62 12.23
C LYS A 105 9.24 8.40 12.34
N ILE A 106 9.48 7.42 11.47
CA ILE A 106 8.91 6.07 11.56
C ILE A 106 9.60 5.35 12.73
N LEU A 107 8.82 4.91 13.71
CA LEU A 107 9.30 4.23 14.91
C LEU A 107 9.32 2.70 14.75
N ALA A 108 8.34 2.17 14.03
CA ALA A 108 8.21 0.76 13.72
C ALA A 108 7.34 0.59 12.48
N SER A 109 7.53 -0.53 11.78
CA SER A 109 6.62 -1.00 10.74
C SER A 109 6.36 -2.49 10.88
N ALA A 110 5.22 -2.91 10.33
CA ALA A 110 4.83 -4.31 10.21
C ALA A 110 3.99 -4.49 8.94
N SER A 111 3.99 -5.70 8.39
CA SER A 111 3.22 -6.06 7.21
C SER A 111 2.72 -7.49 7.33
N GLU A 112 1.49 -7.75 6.90
CA GLU A 112 0.91 -9.09 6.89
C GLU A 112 0.06 -9.30 5.63
N TYR A 113 -0.19 -10.56 5.27
CA TYR A 113 -1.16 -10.89 4.24
C TYR A 113 -2.55 -10.40 4.64
N ASN A 114 -3.22 -9.79 3.66
CA ASN A 114 -4.61 -9.38 3.83
C ASN A 114 -5.49 -10.64 4.00
N LYS A 115 -6.07 -10.83 5.19
CA LYS A 115 -6.90 -12.01 5.51
C LYS A 115 -8.14 -12.16 4.62
N GLN A 116 -8.53 -11.11 3.89
CA GLN A 116 -9.58 -11.20 2.86
C GLN A 116 -9.25 -12.19 1.75
N ILE A 117 -7.99 -12.63 1.60
CA ILE A 117 -7.61 -13.73 0.70
C ILE A 117 -8.44 -15.00 0.93
N ARG A 118 -8.94 -15.21 2.16
CA ARG A 118 -9.83 -16.34 2.51
C ARG A 118 -11.19 -16.29 1.79
N ALA A 119 -11.59 -15.11 1.31
CA ALA A 119 -12.87 -14.86 0.63
C ALA A 119 -12.71 -14.59 -0.88
N GLY A 120 -11.47 -14.40 -1.36
CA GLY A 120 -11.17 -14.19 -2.78
C GLY A 120 -9.73 -13.74 -2.99
N GLU A 121 -9.07 -14.25 -4.03
CA GLU A 121 -7.68 -13.93 -4.35
C GLU A 121 -7.52 -12.52 -4.93
N ASP A 122 -8.53 -12.02 -5.63
CA ASP A 122 -8.53 -10.70 -6.28
C ASP A 122 -9.71 -9.81 -5.84
N VAL A 123 -9.72 -8.56 -6.30
CA VAL A 123 -10.77 -7.60 -5.93
C VAL A 123 -12.15 -7.98 -6.45
N ILE A 124 -12.27 -8.58 -7.64
CA ILE A 124 -13.55 -8.92 -8.26
C ILE A 124 -14.23 -10.09 -7.54
N SER A 125 -13.48 -11.15 -7.26
CA SER A 125 -13.93 -12.30 -6.49
C SER A 125 -14.38 -11.90 -5.09
N ARG A 126 -13.69 -10.95 -4.44
CA ARG A 126 -14.12 -10.38 -3.17
C ARG A 126 -15.40 -9.57 -3.28
N ILE A 127 -15.58 -8.76 -4.33
CA ILE A 127 -16.88 -8.08 -4.57
C ILE A 127 -17.98 -9.13 -4.71
N VAL A 128 -17.78 -10.18 -5.51
CA VAL A 128 -18.78 -11.25 -5.67
C VAL A 128 -19.09 -11.96 -4.35
N TYR A 129 -18.07 -12.18 -3.51
CA TYR A 129 -18.26 -12.72 -2.16
C TYR A 129 -19.09 -11.79 -1.28
N SER A 130 -18.83 -10.48 -1.34
CA SER A 130 -19.52 -9.49 -0.51
C SER A 130 -21.03 -9.40 -0.77
N LEU A 131 -21.50 -9.86 -1.94
CA LEU A 131 -22.91 -9.87 -2.30
C LEU A 131 -23.69 -11.06 -1.69
N LYS A 132 -23.01 -12.00 -1.03
CA LYS A 132 -23.62 -13.21 -0.49
C LYS A 132 -23.83 -13.09 1.02
N GLY A 133 -25.08 -13.09 1.47
CA GLY A 133 -25.40 -13.09 2.91
C GLY A 133 -24.67 -11.98 3.67
N ALA A 134 -23.95 -12.34 4.74
CA ALA A 134 -23.11 -11.42 5.53
C ALA A 134 -21.69 -11.23 4.95
N GLY A 135 -21.52 -11.37 3.64
CA GLY A 135 -20.21 -11.40 2.99
C GLY A 135 -19.44 -10.09 3.12
N LEU A 136 -20.13 -8.94 3.13
CA LEU A 136 -19.54 -7.62 3.30
C LEU A 136 -18.97 -7.46 4.72
N GLU A 137 -19.74 -7.83 5.74
CA GLU A 137 -19.35 -7.77 7.15
C GLU A 137 -18.17 -8.70 7.42
N VAL A 138 -18.15 -9.88 6.82
CA VAL A 138 -17.01 -10.80 6.88
C VAL A 138 -15.76 -10.17 6.27
N LEU A 139 -15.87 -9.58 5.08
CA LEU A 139 -14.73 -8.93 4.42
C LEU A 139 -14.21 -7.72 5.20
N GLN A 140 -15.10 -6.91 5.78
CA GLN A 140 -14.72 -5.81 6.67
C GLN A 140 -14.01 -6.36 7.92
N GLY A 141 -14.58 -7.38 8.56
CA GLY A 141 -13.99 -8.02 9.73
C GLY A 141 -12.58 -8.54 9.47
N LEU A 142 -12.35 -9.20 8.33
CA LEU A 142 -11.03 -9.74 7.97
C LEU A 142 -9.96 -8.64 7.76
N ILE A 143 -10.32 -7.52 7.11
CA ILE A 143 -9.35 -6.42 6.93
C ILE A 143 -9.07 -5.68 8.24
N VAL A 144 -10.11 -5.46 9.05
CA VAL A 144 -9.99 -4.86 10.39
C VAL A 144 -9.14 -5.73 11.31
N GLU A 145 -9.36 -7.05 11.31
CA GLU A 145 -8.57 -8.01 12.09
C GLU A 145 -7.08 -7.92 11.73
N THR A 146 -6.77 -7.87 10.43
CA THR A 146 -5.40 -7.71 9.93
C THR A 146 -4.78 -6.40 10.43
N ILE A 147 -5.51 -5.29 10.33
CA ILE A 147 -5.01 -3.97 10.75
C ILE A 147 -4.80 -3.93 12.27
N ASN A 148 -5.74 -4.43 13.07
CA ASN A 148 -5.61 -4.43 14.54
C ASN A 148 -4.38 -5.22 15.00
N GLU A 149 -4.13 -6.41 14.43
CA GLU A 149 -2.93 -7.20 14.73
C GLU A 149 -1.64 -6.44 14.42
N LEU A 150 -1.58 -5.79 13.25
CA LEU A 150 -0.43 -4.99 12.83
C LEU A 150 -0.22 -3.77 13.75
N ILE A 151 -1.31 -3.09 14.15
CA ILE A 151 -1.25 -1.98 15.11
C ILE A 151 -0.66 -2.45 16.44
N PHE A 152 -1.13 -3.59 16.97
CA PHE A 152 -0.62 -4.16 18.20
C PHE A 152 0.89 -4.48 18.08
N GLU A 153 1.29 -5.08 16.97
CA GLU A 153 2.69 -5.45 16.70
C GLU A 153 3.61 -4.23 16.67
N VAL A 154 3.27 -3.18 15.92
CA VAL A 154 4.12 -1.97 15.84
C VAL A 154 4.18 -1.21 17.16
N CYS A 155 3.07 -1.15 17.91
CA CYS A 155 3.04 -0.53 19.24
C CYS A 155 3.93 -1.29 20.23
N LYS A 156 3.83 -2.63 20.23
CA LYS A 156 4.66 -3.50 21.07
C LYS A 156 6.15 -3.35 20.75
N ARG A 157 6.52 -3.32 19.46
CA ARG A 157 7.91 -3.14 19.02
C ARG A 157 8.50 -1.79 19.42
N ALA A 158 7.69 -0.73 19.34
CA ALA A 158 8.13 0.62 19.65
C ALA A 158 8.00 1.00 21.14
N GLY A 159 7.35 0.17 21.96
CA GLY A 159 7.04 0.50 23.36
C GLY A 159 6.05 1.68 23.48
N VAL A 160 5.16 1.86 22.50
CA VAL A 160 4.20 2.95 22.46
C VAL A 160 2.85 2.48 22.97
N ASN A 161 2.22 3.28 23.85
CA ASN A 161 0.84 3.06 24.27
C ASN A 161 -0.12 3.38 23.09
N PRO A 162 -0.93 2.43 22.62
CA PRO A 162 -1.88 2.63 21.52
C PRO A 162 -2.87 3.80 21.75
N GLU A 163 -3.23 4.11 23.00
CA GLU A 163 -4.10 5.25 23.31
C GLU A 163 -3.49 6.62 22.98
N LYS A 164 -2.18 6.67 22.71
CA LYS A 164 -1.46 7.90 22.32
C LYS A 164 -1.47 8.10 20.80
N ILE A 165 -2.09 7.20 20.04
CA ILE A 165 -2.31 7.32 18.60
C ILE A 165 -3.61 8.10 18.37
N HIS A 166 -3.50 9.24 17.67
CA HIS A 166 -4.64 10.15 17.47
C HIS A 166 -4.94 10.41 15.98
N SER A 167 -4.09 9.93 15.07
CA SER A 167 -4.24 10.14 13.63
C SER A 167 -3.89 8.87 12.88
N ILE A 168 -4.78 8.44 12.00
CA ILE A 168 -4.56 7.31 11.09
C ILE A 168 -4.83 7.82 9.68
N VAL A 169 -3.91 7.55 8.77
CA VAL A 169 -4.08 7.81 7.33
C VAL A 169 -3.99 6.48 6.59
N CYS A 170 -5.03 6.15 5.82
CA CYS A 170 -5.10 4.95 4.99
C CYS A 170 -4.96 5.33 3.52
N ALA A 171 -4.14 4.58 2.79
CA ALA A 171 -4.08 4.57 1.33
C ALA A 171 -4.37 3.15 0.86
N GLY A 172 -5.01 3.00 -0.29
CA GLY A 172 -5.41 1.71 -0.84
C GLY A 172 -6.35 1.92 -2.02
N ASN A 173 -6.50 0.90 -2.85
CA ASN A 173 -7.41 0.99 -3.98
C ASN A 173 -8.86 1.19 -3.50
N THR A 174 -9.70 1.74 -4.37
CA THR A 174 -11.07 2.16 -4.06
C THR A 174 -11.88 1.03 -3.40
N ILE A 175 -11.72 -0.20 -3.88
CA ILE A 175 -12.45 -1.37 -3.39
C ILE A 175 -11.99 -1.74 -1.97
N MET A 176 -10.68 -1.71 -1.69
CA MET A 176 -10.15 -1.95 -0.35
C MET A 176 -10.64 -0.91 0.66
N LEU A 177 -10.71 0.35 0.26
CA LEU A 177 -11.26 1.41 1.12
C LEU A 177 -12.76 1.22 1.37
N HIS A 178 -13.54 0.76 0.39
CA HIS A 178 -14.96 0.42 0.60
C HIS A 178 -15.11 -0.71 1.63
N PHE A 179 -14.33 -1.80 1.51
CA PHE A 179 -14.37 -2.88 2.49
C PHE A 179 -13.97 -2.43 3.90
N LEU A 180 -12.93 -1.59 4.03
CA LEU A 180 -12.51 -1.07 5.34
C LEU A 180 -13.64 -0.32 6.06
N HIS A 181 -14.44 0.46 5.32
CA HIS A 181 -15.56 1.22 5.88
C HIS A 181 -16.86 0.42 5.96
N GLY A 182 -16.88 -0.86 5.55
CA GLY A 182 -18.11 -1.66 5.50
C GLY A 182 -19.12 -1.12 4.49
N VAL A 183 -18.64 -0.46 3.43
CA VAL A 183 -19.48 0.07 2.35
C VAL A 183 -19.49 -0.92 1.20
N SER A 184 -20.67 -1.23 0.67
CA SER A 184 -20.82 -2.20 -0.41
C SER A 184 -20.12 -1.73 -1.69
N PRO A 185 -19.21 -2.53 -2.28
CA PRO A 185 -18.55 -2.19 -3.53
C PRO A 185 -19.28 -2.74 -4.77
N LYS A 186 -20.55 -3.14 -4.64
CA LYS A 186 -21.31 -3.84 -5.71
C LYS A 186 -21.17 -3.18 -7.08
N TYR A 187 -21.41 -1.88 -7.16
CA TYR A 187 -21.50 -1.14 -8.42
C TYR A 187 -20.14 -0.69 -8.98
N LEU A 188 -19.02 -0.97 -8.29
CA LEU A 188 -17.67 -0.67 -8.81
C LEU A 188 -17.30 -1.61 -9.97
N ARG A 189 -17.91 -2.81 -10.02
CA ARG A 189 -17.69 -3.81 -11.09
C ARG A 189 -18.79 -3.86 -12.14
N GLU A 190 -19.90 -3.17 -11.92
CA GLU A 190 -21.05 -3.15 -12.83
C GLU A 190 -21.03 -1.85 -13.60
N GLU A 191 -21.23 -1.89 -14.92
CA GLU A 191 -21.31 -0.70 -15.76
C GLU A 191 -22.40 0.27 -15.21
N PRO A 192 -22.12 1.57 -15.06
CA PRO A 192 -20.95 2.33 -15.55
C PRO A 192 -19.80 2.51 -14.53
N TYR A 193 -19.55 1.50 -13.68
CA TYR A 193 -18.41 1.39 -12.76
C TYR A 193 -18.31 2.53 -11.76
N VAL A 194 -19.35 2.75 -10.97
CA VAL A 194 -19.49 3.94 -10.11
C VAL A 194 -19.17 3.60 -8.65
N PRO A 195 -18.17 4.25 -8.02
CA PRO A 195 -17.91 4.10 -6.59
C PRO A 195 -18.95 4.83 -5.74
N VAL A 196 -19.19 4.33 -4.51
CA VAL A 196 -20.09 5.02 -3.56
C VAL A 196 -19.48 6.35 -3.13
N ALA A 197 -18.18 6.36 -2.85
CA ALA A 197 -17.44 7.56 -2.51
C ALA A 197 -16.01 7.47 -3.05
N ASN A 198 -15.56 8.57 -3.66
CA ASN A 198 -14.15 8.80 -3.96
C ASN A 198 -13.41 9.40 -2.75
N ILE A 199 -14.11 10.17 -1.92
CA ILE A 199 -13.56 10.81 -0.72
C ILE A 199 -14.43 10.38 0.45
N PHE A 200 -13.90 9.51 1.30
CA PHE A 200 -14.54 9.18 2.58
C PHE A 200 -14.33 10.32 3.57
N PRO A 201 -15.37 10.70 4.34
CA PRO A 201 -15.19 11.67 5.42
C PRO A 201 -14.23 11.09 6.47
N PRO A 202 -13.54 11.95 7.25
CA PRO A 202 -12.83 11.48 8.44
C PRO A 202 -13.80 10.78 9.40
N VAL A 203 -13.41 9.63 9.91
CA VAL A 203 -14.22 8.84 10.86
C VAL A 203 -13.44 8.53 12.13
N SER A 204 -14.14 8.30 13.23
CA SER A 204 -13.52 7.74 14.43
C SER A 204 -13.04 6.31 14.14
N SER A 205 -11.89 5.91 14.70
CA SER A 205 -11.41 4.54 14.58
C SER A 205 -12.42 3.52 15.12
N LYS A 206 -13.26 3.91 16.07
CA LYS A 206 -14.34 3.07 16.63
C LYS A 206 -15.42 2.74 15.60
N GLU A 207 -15.74 3.67 14.69
CA GLU A 207 -16.79 3.49 13.68
C GLU A 207 -16.41 2.41 12.64
N ILE A 208 -15.11 2.15 12.49
CA ILE A 208 -14.57 1.11 11.62
C ILE A 208 -13.87 0.00 12.41
N PHE A 209 -14.22 -0.17 13.70
CA PHE A 209 -13.80 -1.29 14.54
C PHE A 209 -12.28 -1.43 14.77
N LEU A 210 -11.52 -0.32 14.70
CA LEU A 210 -10.11 -0.30 15.11
C LEU A 210 -9.99 -0.06 16.62
N GLU A 211 -9.88 -1.16 17.36
CA GLU A 211 -10.05 -1.21 18.82
C GLU A 211 -8.87 -0.63 19.60
N HIS A 212 -7.65 -0.77 19.07
CA HIS A 212 -6.43 -0.35 19.77
C HIS A 212 -6.22 1.17 19.76
N THR A 213 -6.95 1.92 18.93
CA THR A 213 -6.72 3.36 18.73
C THR A 213 -7.97 4.19 18.95
N PRO A 214 -8.75 4.00 20.03
CA PRO A 214 -10.15 4.44 20.15
C PRO A 214 -10.38 5.97 20.10
N LYS A 215 -9.31 6.76 20.10
CA LYS A 215 -9.32 8.23 20.03
C LYS A 215 -8.82 8.76 18.68
N ALA A 216 -8.40 7.88 17.79
CA ALA A 216 -7.81 8.27 16.52
C ALA A 216 -8.89 8.63 15.51
N ILE A 217 -8.61 9.69 14.76
CA ILE A 217 -9.38 10.01 13.56
C ILE A 217 -8.69 9.36 12.36
N VAL A 218 -9.45 8.52 11.66
CA VAL A 218 -9.06 7.81 10.44
C VAL A 218 -9.41 8.67 9.23
N ARG A 219 -8.46 8.79 8.31
CA ARG A 219 -8.64 9.51 7.04
C ARG A 219 -8.12 8.65 5.92
N CYS A 220 -8.75 8.75 4.76
CA CYS A 220 -8.31 8.02 3.59
C CYS A 220 -7.78 8.96 2.52
N ALA A 221 -6.75 8.53 1.81
CA ALA A 221 -6.35 9.16 0.57
C ALA A 221 -7.53 9.10 -0.43
N PRO A 222 -7.76 10.18 -1.20
CA PRO A 222 -8.88 10.24 -2.12
C PRO A 222 -8.69 9.25 -3.27
N SER A 223 -9.74 8.52 -3.60
CA SER A 223 -9.81 7.71 -4.82
C SER A 223 -10.23 8.56 -6.02
N VAL A 224 -9.92 8.10 -7.23
CA VAL A 224 -10.24 8.79 -8.49
C VAL A 224 -11.42 8.11 -9.18
N ALA A 225 -11.37 6.78 -9.29
CA ALA A 225 -12.37 5.95 -9.97
C ALA A 225 -12.47 4.56 -9.32
N SER A 226 -13.29 3.66 -9.86
CA SER A 226 -13.47 2.30 -9.30
C SER A 226 -12.19 1.49 -9.17
N TYR A 227 -11.23 1.67 -10.10
CA TYR A 227 -9.97 0.91 -10.13
C TYR A 227 -8.71 1.79 -10.00
N VAL A 228 -8.87 3.07 -9.68
CA VAL A 228 -7.76 3.99 -9.39
C VAL A 228 -8.06 4.65 -8.06
N GLY A 229 -7.40 4.18 -7.00
CA GLY A 229 -7.73 4.53 -5.63
C GLY A 229 -6.76 5.49 -4.94
N GLY A 230 -6.86 5.50 -3.61
CA GLY A 230 -6.07 6.38 -2.75
C GLY A 230 -4.61 5.99 -2.64
N ASP A 231 -4.27 4.73 -2.92
CA ASP A 231 -2.89 4.26 -3.12
C ASP A 231 -2.18 5.04 -4.22
N ILE A 232 -2.81 5.16 -5.40
CA ILE A 232 -2.25 5.91 -6.52
C ILE A 232 -2.18 7.40 -6.20
N ALA A 233 -3.23 7.97 -5.60
CA ALA A 233 -3.20 9.37 -5.16
C ALA A 233 -2.07 9.64 -4.15
N ALA A 234 -1.81 8.72 -3.23
CA ALA A 234 -0.68 8.82 -2.30
C ALA A 234 0.67 8.72 -3.02
N GLY A 235 0.80 7.83 -4.00
CA GLY A 235 2.00 7.72 -4.85
C GLY A 235 2.28 8.99 -5.66
N LEU A 236 1.25 9.61 -6.23
CA LEU A 236 1.35 10.90 -6.93
C LEU A 236 1.77 12.03 -6.00
N LEU A 237 1.23 12.07 -4.78
CA LEU A 237 1.61 13.06 -3.77
C LEU A 237 3.10 12.95 -3.39
N VAL A 238 3.60 11.74 -3.17
CA VAL A 238 5.00 11.52 -2.77
C VAL A 238 5.97 11.73 -3.94
N SER A 239 5.59 11.35 -5.16
CA SER A 239 6.40 11.57 -6.36
C SER A 239 6.45 13.03 -6.81
N LYS A 240 5.54 13.86 -6.29
CA LYS A 240 5.36 15.26 -6.70
C LYS A 240 5.13 15.42 -8.20
N LEU A 241 4.54 14.43 -8.86
CA LEU A 241 4.29 14.46 -10.30
C LEU A 241 3.45 15.69 -10.68
N ALA A 242 2.43 16.01 -9.87
CA ALA A 242 1.58 17.17 -10.03
C ALA A 242 2.29 18.54 -9.86
N GLU A 243 3.57 18.56 -9.45
CA GLU A 243 4.40 19.77 -9.35
C GLU A 243 5.42 19.88 -10.49
N GLN A 244 5.51 18.89 -11.39
CA GLN A 244 6.55 18.79 -12.42
C GLN A 244 6.00 19.13 -13.81
N GLU A 245 6.74 19.90 -14.61
CA GLU A 245 6.34 20.22 -15.99
C GLU A 245 6.58 19.07 -16.97
N LYS A 246 7.59 18.22 -16.66
CA LYS A 246 7.99 17.09 -17.50
C LYS A 246 6.86 16.09 -17.66
N LEU A 247 6.66 15.62 -18.90
CA LEU A 247 5.72 14.54 -19.17
C LEU A 247 6.22 13.23 -18.53
N THR A 248 5.45 12.75 -17.56
CA THR A 248 5.84 11.66 -16.69
C THR A 248 4.88 10.50 -16.80
N LEU A 249 5.42 9.29 -16.95
CA LEU A 249 4.69 8.05 -16.72
C LEU A 249 4.93 7.60 -15.29
N PHE A 250 3.92 7.60 -14.45
CA PHE A 250 3.91 6.92 -13.16
C PHE A 250 3.25 5.56 -13.31
N LEU A 251 3.95 4.51 -12.89
CA LEU A 251 3.48 3.13 -12.95
C LEU A 251 3.58 2.51 -11.56
N ASP A 252 2.45 2.11 -10.99
CA ASP A 252 2.41 1.24 -9.83
C ASP A 252 2.18 -0.20 -10.27
N ILE A 253 3.12 -1.08 -9.91
CA ILE A 253 3.07 -2.49 -10.32
C ILE A 253 2.79 -3.35 -9.10
N GLY A 254 1.53 -3.76 -9.00
CA GLY A 254 1.06 -4.73 -8.03
C GLY A 254 0.27 -5.85 -8.71
N THR A 255 -0.78 -6.30 -8.02
CA THR A 255 -1.77 -7.25 -8.54
C THR A 255 -2.48 -6.68 -9.77
N ASN A 256 -2.67 -5.37 -9.77
CA ASN A 256 -3.08 -4.57 -10.91
C ASN A 256 -1.87 -3.75 -11.41
N GLY A 257 -1.96 -3.27 -12.66
CA GLY A 257 -1.03 -2.27 -13.18
C GLY A 257 -1.73 -0.92 -13.29
N GLU A 258 -1.61 -0.10 -12.27
CA GLU A 258 -2.12 1.27 -12.29
C GLU A 258 -1.11 2.22 -12.94
N LEU A 259 -1.60 3.03 -13.86
CA LEU A 259 -0.81 3.91 -14.71
C LEU A 259 -1.35 5.33 -14.62
N VAL A 260 -0.46 6.30 -14.54
CA VAL A 260 -0.78 7.73 -14.64
C VAL A 260 0.20 8.37 -15.61
N ILE A 261 -0.31 9.09 -16.60
CA ILE A 261 0.50 9.90 -17.52
C ILE A 261 0.11 11.36 -17.35
N GLY A 262 1.09 12.24 -17.21
CA GLY A 262 0.82 13.66 -17.10
C GLY A 262 1.96 14.47 -16.52
N ASN A 263 1.60 15.67 -16.07
CA ASN A 263 2.48 16.67 -15.48
C ASN A 263 1.65 17.60 -14.56
N SER A 264 2.19 18.77 -14.22
CA SER A 264 1.55 19.76 -13.36
C SER A 264 0.29 20.41 -13.94
N GLN A 265 0.07 20.29 -15.25
CA GLN A 265 -1.08 20.89 -15.94
C GLN A 265 -2.24 19.91 -16.09
N TRP A 266 -1.95 18.63 -16.34
CA TRP A 266 -2.97 17.60 -16.55
C TRP A 266 -2.42 16.23 -16.21
N MET A 267 -3.32 15.32 -15.82
CA MET A 267 -3.01 13.91 -15.60
C MET A 267 -4.18 13.06 -16.08
N VAL A 268 -3.86 11.94 -16.74
CA VAL A 268 -4.80 10.87 -17.07
C VAL A 268 -4.35 9.58 -16.42
N SER A 269 -5.28 8.71 -16.06
CA SER A 269 -4.97 7.45 -15.40
C SER A 269 -5.79 6.31 -15.94
N THR A 270 -5.24 5.11 -15.86
CA THR A 270 -5.96 3.86 -16.12
C THR A 270 -5.48 2.77 -15.15
N SER A 271 -6.24 1.70 -15.06
CA SER A 271 -5.82 0.47 -14.38
C SER A 271 -5.93 -0.67 -15.38
N CYS A 272 -4.85 -1.44 -15.51
CA CYS A 272 -4.80 -2.61 -16.37
C CYS A 272 -4.75 -3.90 -15.54
N SER A 273 -5.48 -4.92 -16.00
CA SER A 273 -5.47 -6.25 -15.38
C SER A 273 -4.18 -7.00 -15.74
N ALA A 274 -3.06 -6.62 -15.12
CA ALA A 274 -1.78 -7.30 -15.29
C ALA A 274 -1.76 -8.68 -14.62
N GLY A 275 -2.50 -8.84 -13.52
CA GLY A 275 -2.49 -10.04 -12.70
C GLY A 275 -1.24 -10.12 -11.81
N PRO A 276 -1.25 -10.99 -10.77
CA PRO A 276 -0.22 -10.99 -9.73
C PRO A 276 1.09 -11.68 -10.14
N ALA A 277 1.34 -11.88 -11.45
CA ALA A 277 2.48 -12.66 -11.93
C ALA A 277 3.82 -12.13 -11.37
N PHE A 278 4.02 -10.81 -11.42
CA PHE A 278 5.23 -10.17 -10.87
C PHE A 278 5.19 -10.02 -9.34
N GLU A 279 4.09 -10.31 -8.67
CA GLU A 279 4.05 -10.47 -7.20
C GLU A 279 4.37 -11.91 -6.75
N GLY A 280 4.60 -12.82 -7.71
CA GLY A 280 4.81 -14.25 -7.47
C GLY A 280 3.53 -15.10 -7.56
N GLY A 281 2.36 -14.49 -7.79
CA GLY A 281 1.09 -15.19 -7.91
C GLY A 281 0.90 -15.82 -9.29
N GLY A 282 0.36 -17.05 -9.34
CA GLY A 282 0.14 -17.75 -10.61
C GLY A 282 1.44 -18.17 -11.32
N VAL A 283 2.57 -18.21 -10.60
CA VAL A 283 3.85 -18.75 -11.06
C VAL A 283 4.28 -19.83 -10.08
N LYS A 284 4.59 -21.04 -10.58
CA LYS A 284 4.77 -22.25 -9.74
C LYS A 284 5.73 -22.07 -8.57
N ASP A 285 6.96 -21.62 -8.86
CA ASP A 285 7.99 -21.36 -7.85
C ASP A 285 8.11 -19.86 -7.52
N GLY A 286 7.08 -19.09 -7.89
CA GLY A 286 6.96 -17.66 -7.62
C GLY A 286 6.72 -17.39 -6.13
N MET A 287 7.36 -16.35 -5.61
CA MET A 287 7.17 -15.90 -4.24
C MET A 287 7.44 -14.41 -4.11
N ARG A 288 7.04 -13.83 -2.98
CA ARG A 288 7.32 -12.42 -2.68
C ARG A 288 8.79 -12.16 -2.41
N ALA A 289 9.19 -10.88 -2.48
CA ALA A 289 10.53 -10.41 -2.15
C ALA A 289 10.81 -10.45 -0.63
N ILE A 290 10.95 -11.66 -0.08
CA ILE A 290 11.30 -11.93 1.32
C ILE A 290 12.60 -12.74 1.40
N ARG A 291 13.16 -12.90 2.62
CA ARG A 291 14.39 -13.69 2.83
C ARG A 291 14.28 -15.09 2.23
N GLY A 292 15.25 -15.43 1.38
CA GLY A 292 15.27 -16.69 0.61
C GLY A 292 14.67 -16.60 -0.79
N ALA A 293 14.07 -15.48 -1.20
CA ALA A 293 13.66 -15.27 -2.59
C ALA A 293 14.85 -14.90 -3.47
N ILE A 294 14.92 -15.46 -4.67
CA ILE A 294 15.85 -15.01 -5.72
C ILE A 294 15.39 -13.62 -6.18
N GLU A 295 16.28 -12.63 -6.12
CA GLU A 295 16.01 -11.22 -6.49
C GLU A 295 16.71 -10.77 -7.77
N VAL A 296 17.77 -11.46 -8.19
CA VAL A 296 18.51 -11.19 -9.43
C VAL A 296 18.84 -12.50 -10.12
N VAL A 297 18.69 -12.53 -11.44
CA VAL A 297 19.08 -13.66 -12.30
C VAL A 297 19.95 -13.16 -13.46
N LYS A 298 21.07 -13.83 -13.70
CA LYS A 298 21.85 -13.71 -14.93
C LYS A 298 22.06 -15.08 -15.54
N ILE A 299 22.04 -15.20 -16.86
CA ILE A 299 22.31 -16.47 -17.53
C ILE A 299 23.60 -16.33 -18.32
N ASP A 300 24.53 -17.28 -18.14
CA ASP A 300 25.73 -17.34 -18.96
C ASP A 300 25.36 -17.82 -20.37
N PRO A 301 25.65 -17.05 -21.43
CA PRO A 301 25.19 -17.35 -22.79
C PRO A 301 25.87 -18.58 -23.41
N LYS A 302 26.97 -19.08 -22.83
CA LYS A 302 27.70 -20.26 -23.34
C LYS A 302 27.24 -21.54 -22.66
N THR A 303 27.11 -21.50 -21.34
CA THR A 303 26.75 -22.67 -20.52
C THR A 303 25.26 -22.78 -20.24
N LEU A 304 24.51 -21.70 -20.46
CA LEU A 304 23.09 -21.55 -20.13
C LEU A 304 22.78 -21.75 -18.64
N LYS A 305 23.81 -21.72 -17.78
CA LYS A 305 23.68 -21.78 -16.33
C LYS A 305 23.23 -20.42 -15.79
N SER A 306 22.27 -20.45 -14.88
CA SER A 306 21.83 -19.30 -14.10
C SER A 306 22.81 -18.97 -12.96
N TYR A 307 23.01 -17.68 -12.74
CA TYR A 307 23.64 -17.09 -11.57
C TYR A 307 22.61 -16.26 -10.84
N ILE A 308 22.44 -16.52 -9.55
CA ILE A 308 21.35 -15.96 -8.75
C ILE A 308 21.88 -15.15 -7.56
N LYS A 309 21.16 -14.10 -7.21
CA LYS A 309 21.29 -13.42 -5.92
C LYS A 309 20.02 -13.65 -5.10
N VAL A 310 20.19 -13.98 -3.83
CA VAL A 310 19.08 -14.31 -2.93
C VAL A 310 19.00 -13.29 -1.81
N ILE A 311 17.78 -12.82 -1.51
CA ILE A 311 17.53 -11.88 -0.42
C ILE A 311 17.99 -12.52 0.89
N GLY A 312 18.94 -11.86 1.56
CA GLY A 312 19.54 -12.31 2.81
C GLY A 312 20.67 -13.34 2.65
N GLY A 313 21.14 -13.65 1.44
CA GLY A 313 22.29 -14.53 1.21
C GLY A 313 22.07 -15.99 1.61
N LEU A 314 20.81 -16.42 1.71
CA LEU A 314 20.42 -17.78 2.10
C LEU A 314 20.30 -18.69 0.87
N LYS A 315 20.08 -19.99 1.10
CA LYS A 315 19.64 -20.90 0.04
C LYS A 315 18.27 -20.46 -0.51
N PRO A 316 18.06 -20.49 -1.84
CA PRO A 316 16.83 -20.02 -2.44
C PRO A 316 15.64 -20.94 -2.11
N LYS A 317 14.46 -20.33 -2.01
CA LYS A 317 13.17 -20.99 -1.78
C LYS A 317 12.19 -20.83 -2.95
N GLY A 318 12.41 -19.81 -3.79
CA GLY A 318 11.59 -19.45 -4.93
C GLY A 318 12.12 -18.16 -5.58
N ILE A 319 11.36 -17.61 -6.53
CA ILE A 319 11.74 -16.44 -7.34
C ILE A 319 10.77 -15.28 -7.14
N CYS A 320 11.26 -14.05 -6.95
CA CYS A 320 10.41 -12.86 -6.84
C CYS A 320 10.30 -12.06 -8.14
N GLY A 321 9.42 -11.06 -8.15
CA GLY A 321 9.08 -10.26 -9.33
C GLY A 321 10.27 -9.67 -10.09
N SER A 322 11.22 -9.05 -9.38
CA SER A 322 12.41 -8.47 -10.00
C SER A 322 13.25 -9.54 -10.72
N ALA A 323 13.40 -10.70 -10.10
CA ALA A 323 14.09 -11.84 -10.68
C ALA A 323 13.32 -12.48 -11.85
N MET A 324 11.98 -12.43 -11.85
CA MET A 324 11.19 -12.91 -12.99
C MET A 324 11.38 -12.03 -14.23
N ILE A 325 11.47 -10.71 -14.05
CA ILE A 325 11.78 -9.76 -15.12
C ILE A 325 13.19 -10.02 -15.66
N ASP A 326 14.17 -10.17 -14.77
CA ASP A 326 15.54 -10.54 -15.13
C ASP A 326 15.56 -11.86 -15.91
N LEU A 327 14.95 -12.90 -15.36
CA LEU A 327 14.92 -14.24 -15.94
C LEU A 327 14.30 -14.23 -17.33
N LEU A 328 13.13 -13.60 -17.52
CA LEU A 328 12.47 -13.54 -18.82
C LEU A 328 13.34 -12.83 -19.87
N GLY A 329 13.97 -11.71 -19.49
CA GLY A 329 14.90 -10.99 -20.37
C GLY A 329 16.15 -11.83 -20.72
N GLN A 330 16.73 -12.51 -19.73
CA GLN A 330 17.90 -13.36 -19.92
C GLN A 330 17.59 -14.59 -20.78
N LEU A 331 16.46 -15.28 -20.55
CA LEU A 331 16.02 -16.41 -21.36
C LEU A 331 15.84 -16.00 -22.82
N TYR A 332 15.29 -14.80 -23.07
CA TYR A 332 15.10 -14.29 -24.42
C TYR A 332 16.43 -13.94 -25.11
N ILE A 333 17.31 -13.19 -24.44
CA ILE A 333 18.60 -12.76 -25.02
C ILE A 333 19.55 -13.94 -25.28
N THR A 334 19.51 -14.96 -24.43
CA THR A 334 20.35 -16.16 -24.60
C THR A 334 19.76 -17.15 -25.61
N GLY A 335 18.59 -16.88 -26.19
CA GLY A 335 17.94 -17.76 -27.15
C GLY A 335 17.34 -19.03 -26.54
N ILE A 336 17.23 -19.10 -25.20
CA ILE A 336 16.57 -20.20 -24.50
C ILE A 336 15.08 -20.23 -24.82
N ILE A 337 14.47 -19.04 -24.96
CA ILE A 337 13.11 -18.89 -25.44
C ILE A 337 13.05 -18.01 -26.68
N ASN A 338 12.08 -18.28 -27.54
CA ASN A 338 11.77 -17.40 -28.67
C ASN A 338 10.80 -16.27 -28.27
N ARG A 339 10.43 -15.42 -29.23
CA ARG A 339 9.50 -14.28 -29.02
C ARG A 339 8.10 -14.69 -28.53
N LYS A 340 7.70 -15.95 -28.73
CA LYS A 340 6.42 -16.50 -28.28
C LYS A 340 6.52 -17.12 -26.88
N GLY A 341 7.67 -16.99 -26.19
CA GLY A 341 7.89 -17.60 -24.88
C GLY A 341 8.12 -19.10 -24.90
N LYS A 342 8.36 -19.69 -26.09
CA LYS A 342 8.56 -21.14 -26.24
C LYS A 342 10.02 -21.51 -26.15
N PHE A 343 10.32 -22.59 -25.41
CA PHE A 343 11.69 -23.08 -25.28
C PHE A 343 12.23 -23.53 -26.63
N ASN A 344 13.49 -23.19 -26.89
CA ASN A 344 14.19 -23.65 -28.08
C ASN A 344 14.57 -25.12 -27.91
N THR A 345 13.94 -25.98 -28.73
CA THR A 345 14.12 -27.43 -28.68
C THR A 345 15.47 -27.92 -29.18
N ASP A 346 16.20 -27.07 -29.91
CA ASP A 346 17.49 -27.41 -30.49
C ASP A 346 18.66 -27.19 -29.51
N LEU A 347 18.37 -26.67 -28.30
CA LEU A 347 19.37 -26.44 -27.27
C LEU A 347 19.71 -27.72 -26.51
N ASN A 348 20.97 -28.13 -26.59
CA ASN A 348 21.51 -29.15 -25.72
C ASN A 348 22.02 -28.54 -24.42
N SER A 349 21.18 -28.51 -23.38
CA SER A 349 21.52 -27.95 -22.07
C SER A 349 20.95 -28.77 -20.92
N PRO A 350 21.73 -29.03 -19.85
CA PRO A 350 21.23 -29.73 -18.68
C PRO A 350 20.25 -28.90 -17.85
N TYR A 351 20.04 -27.62 -18.20
CA TYR A 351 19.14 -26.70 -17.51
C TYR A 351 17.78 -26.55 -18.21
N VAL A 352 17.65 -27.01 -19.46
CA VAL A 352 16.40 -26.92 -20.23
C VAL A 352 15.82 -28.32 -20.36
N VAL A 353 14.62 -28.55 -19.83
CA VAL A 353 13.95 -29.86 -19.85
C VAL A 353 12.75 -29.78 -20.78
N ILE A 354 12.86 -30.40 -21.95
CA ILE A 354 11.87 -30.31 -23.05
C ILE A 354 10.95 -31.53 -23.12
N ASP A 355 11.44 -32.72 -22.73
CA ASP A 355 10.74 -34.01 -22.90
C ASP A 355 9.60 -34.28 -21.90
N LYS A 356 9.03 -33.23 -21.30
CA LYS A 356 7.93 -33.32 -20.35
C LYS A 356 6.70 -32.61 -20.91
N VAL A 357 5.52 -33.05 -20.44
CA VAL A 357 4.22 -32.43 -20.79
C VAL A 357 4.25 -30.91 -20.62
N ASN A 358 5.00 -30.42 -19.62
CA ASN A 358 5.28 -29.00 -19.42
C ASN A 358 6.81 -28.78 -19.44
N PRO A 359 7.38 -28.25 -20.54
CA PRO A 359 8.78 -27.86 -20.60
C PRO A 359 9.14 -26.79 -19.57
N TYR A 360 10.35 -26.84 -19.03
CA TYR A 360 10.83 -25.87 -18.04
C TYR A 360 12.34 -25.66 -18.06
N TYR A 361 12.76 -24.51 -17.53
CA TYR A 361 14.15 -24.18 -17.25
C TYR A 361 14.43 -24.27 -15.74
N ILE A 362 15.55 -24.89 -15.37
CA ILE A 362 16.01 -25.03 -13.98
C ILE A 362 16.82 -23.79 -13.59
N ILE A 363 16.27 -23.00 -12.68
CA ILE A 363 16.91 -21.77 -12.15
C ILE A 363 17.88 -22.13 -11.02
N ALA A 364 17.55 -23.10 -10.18
CA ALA A 364 18.42 -23.62 -9.12
C ALA A 364 18.11 -25.09 -8.86
N LYS A 365 19.15 -25.91 -8.71
CA LYS A 365 18.99 -27.36 -8.48
C LYS A 365 18.65 -27.67 -7.02
N ALA A 366 17.96 -28.79 -6.78
CA ALA A 366 17.52 -29.24 -5.46
C ALA A 366 18.61 -29.25 -4.37
N GLU A 367 19.87 -29.52 -4.73
CA GLU A 367 21.01 -29.50 -3.81
C GLU A 367 21.35 -28.08 -3.30
N GLU A 368 21.11 -27.08 -4.15
CA GLU A 368 21.35 -25.65 -3.93
C GLU A 368 20.19 -25.01 -3.15
N THR A 369 18.98 -25.55 -3.24
CA THR A 369 17.78 -24.94 -2.64
C THR A 369 17.56 -25.31 -1.17
N ALA A 370 16.81 -24.46 -0.48
CA ALA A 370 16.37 -24.71 0.90
C ALA A 370 15.24 -25.76 0.95
N THR A 371 14.44 -25.87 -0.11
CA THR A 371 13.28 -26.77 -0.21
C THR A 371 13.65 -28.18 -0.63
N LYS A 372 14.90 -28.42 -1.03
CA LYS A 372 15.37 -29.71 -1.59
C LYS A 372 14.61 -30.13 -2.85
N LYS A 373 14.07 -29.15 -3.57
CA LYS A 373 13.41 -29.28 -4.86
C LYS A 373 14.04 -28.28 -5.83
N ASP A 374 14.05 -28.63 -7.11
CA ASP A 374 14.45 -27.67 -8.14
C ASP A 374 13.51 -26.46 -8.12
N ILE A 375 14.07 -25.26 -8.28
CA ILE A 375 13.32 -24.04 -8.58
C ILE A 375 13.33 -23.88 -10.10
N VAL A 376 12.16 -23.85 -10.71
CA VAL A 376 12.02 -23.88 -12.17
C VAL A 376 11.10 -22.77 -12.68
N ILE A 377 11.18 -22.51 -13.98
CA ILE A 377 10.19 -21.70 -14.72
C ILE A 377 9.69 -22.51 -15.91
N SER A 378 8.39 -22.69 -16.01
CA SER A 378 7.74 -23.42 -17.11
C SER A 378 7.23 -22.48 -18.21
N GLU A 379 6.86 -23.04 -19.37
CA GLU A 379 6.18 -22.24 -20.41
C GLU A 379 4.86 -21.63 -19.93
N ILE A 380 4.13 -22.31 -19.04
CA ILE A 380 2.88 -21.78 -18.48
C ILE A 380 3.15 -20.53 -17.65
N ASP A 381 4.22 -20.56 -16.85
CA ASP A 381 4.66 -19.41 -16.06
C ASP A 381 5.12 -18.26 -16.98
N ILE A 382 5.88 -18.57 -18.04
CA ILE A 382 6.35 -17.60 -19.04
C ILE A 382 5.17 -16.96 -19.77
N ASP A 383 4.19 -17.76 -20.21
CA ASP A 383 2.98 -17.26 -20.86
C ASP A 383 2.20 -16.31 -19.93
N ASN A 384 2.19 -16.59 -18.62
CA ASN A 384 1.58 -15.71 -17.62
C ASN A 384 2.32 -14.37 -17.49
N LEU A 385 3.66 -14.41 -17.43
CA LEU A 385 4.49 -13.20 -17.39
C LEU A 385 4.36 -12.36 -18.67
N ILE A 386 4.27 -13.00 -19.83
CA ILE A 386 4.08 -12.33 -21.13
C ILE A 386 2.73 -11.61 -21.19
N ARG A 387 1.66 -12.23 -20.67
CA ARG A 387 0.34 -11.57 -20.57
C ARG A 387 0.39 -10.38 -19.63
N ALA A 388 1.00 -10.53 -18.45
CA ALA A 388 1.11 -9.46 -17.46
C ALA A 388 1.86 -8.24 -18.01
N LYS A 389 3.06 -8.44 -18.58
CA LYS A 389 3.82 -7.33 -19.18
C LYS A 389 3.13 -6.75 -20.40
N GLY A 390 2.42 -7.58 -21.18
CA GLY A 390 1.65 -7.15 -22.34
C GLY A 390 0.50 -6.21 -21.97
N ALA A 391 -0.22 -6.51 -20.88
CA ALA A 391 -1.28 -5.65 -20.36
C ALA A 391 -0.74 -4.27 -19.93
N ILE A 392 0.39 -4.23 -19.25
CA ILE A 392 1.05 -2.97 -18.84
C ILE A 392 1.45 -2.14 -20.06
N TYR A 393 2.16 -2.75 -21.03
CA TYR A 393 2.62 -2.03 -22.22
C TYR A 393 1.44 -1.56 -23.10
N ALA A 394 0.38 -2.37 -23.20
CA ALA A 394 -0.86 -1.97 -23.87
C ALA A 394 -1.53 -0.78 -23.16
N GLY A 395 -1.64 -0.82 -21.83
CA GLY A 395 -2.20 0.29 -21.04
C GLY A 395 -1.42 1.61 -21.22
N ILE A 396 -0.08 1.54 -21.25
CA ILE A 396 0.78 2.70 -21.53
C ILE A 396 0.49 3.25 -22.93
N THR A 397 0.46 2.36 -23.93
CA THR A 397 0.24 2.75 -25.33
C THR A 397 -1.14 3.38 -25.52
N THR A 398 -2.19 2.76 -24.99
CA THR A 398 -3.56 3.28 -25.07
C THR A 398 -3.70 4.64 -24.38
N LEU A 399 -3.14 4.81 -23.17
CA LEU A 399 -3.21 6.11 -22.50
C LEU A 399 -2.52 7.23 -23.30
N LEU A 400 -1.36 6.94 -23.90
CA LEU A 400 -0.65 7.91 -24.75
C LEU A 400 -1.48 8.27 -25.98
N GLU A 401 -2.03 7.26 -26.67
CA GLU A 401 -2.85 7.45 -27.87
C GLU A 401 -4.10 8.30 -27.59
N GLU A 402 -4.80 8.05 -26.47
CA GLU A 402 -6.00 8.80 -26.07
C GLU A 402 -5.73 10.30 -25.83
N VAL A 403 -4.52 10.66 -25.44
CA VAL A 403 -4.10 12.07 -25.26
C VAL A 403 -3.31 12.61 -26.46
N GLY A 404 -3.25 11.87 -27.58
CA GLY A 404 -2.60 12.29 -28.81
C GLY A 404 -1.06 12.32 -28.73
N LEU A 405 -0.48 11.54 -27.84
CA LEU A 405 0.97 11.45 -27.60
C LEU A 405 1.52 10.07 -27.99
N THR A 406 2.83 9.98 -28.05
CA THR A 406 3.57 8.75 -28.30
C THR A 406 4.60 8.51 -27.21
N LYS A 407 5.20 7.31 -27.17
CA LYS A 407 6.25 6.99 -26.19
C LYS A 407 7.45 7.94 -26.28
N ASP A 408 7.73 8.49 -27.45
CA ASP A 408 8.88 9.38 -27.69
C ASP A 408 8.67 10.76 -27.03
N ASN A 409 7.45 11.06 -26.59
CA ASN A 409 7.14 12.27 -25.82
C ASN A 409 7.43 12.12 -24.32
N LEU A 410 7.55 10.89 -23.80
CA LEU A 410 7.80 10.67 -22.38
C LEU A 410 9.21 11.13 -22.00
N GLU A 411 9.31 11.92 -20.94
CA GLU A 411 10.60 12.47 -20.47
C GLU A 411 11.14 11.75 -19.24
N GLN A 412 10.27 11.05 -18.50
CA GLN A 412 10.65 10.27 -17.33
C GLN A 412 9.59 9.23 -16.95
N ILE A 413 10.04 8.20 -16.23
CA ILE A 413 9.19 7.13 -15.70
C ILE A 413 9.44 6.99 -14.21
N PHE A 414 8.37 7.02 -13.41
CA PHE A 414 8.38 6.67 -12.01
C PHE A 414 7.77 5.28 -11.83
N ILE A 415 8.48 4.40 -11.14
CA ILE A 415 8.04 3.03 -10.88
C ILE A 415 7.82 2.87 -9.38
N ALA A 416 6.59 2.53 -9.02
CA ALA A 416 6.15 2.15 -7.67
C ALA A 416 5.85 0.64 -7.60
N GLY A 417 5.42 0.18 -6.44
CA GLY A 417 5.09 -1.22 -6.19
C GLY A 417 6.19 -2.01 -5.48
N GLY A 418 5.83 -3.18 -4.95
CA GLY A 418 6.64 -3.97 -4.01
C GLY A 418 8.00 -4.46 -4.53
N PHE A 419 8.23 -4.44 -5.84
CA PHE A 419 9.51 -4.79 -6.47
C PHE A 419 10.16 -3.65 -7.26
N GLY A 420 9.53 -2.46 -7.33
CA GLY A 420 10.04 -1.31 -8.09
C GLY A 420 11.45 -0.88 -7.66
N HIS A 421 11.82 -1.06 -6.40
CA HIS A 421 13.16 -0.72 -5.90
C HIS A 421 14.30 -1.60 -6.48
N PHE A 422 13.98 -2.83 -6.91
CA PHE A 422 14.96 -3.82 -7.39
C PHE A 422 14.78 -4.16 -8.86
N ILE A 423 13.89 -3.45 -9.57
CA ILE A 423 13.63 -3.71 -10.98
C ILE A 423 14.86 -3.40 -11.84
N ASN A 424 15.23 -4.34 -12.71
CA ASN A 424 16.22 -4.09 -13.73
C ASN A 424 15.55 -3.45 -14.95
N VAL A 425 15.65 -2.12 -15.05
CA VAL A 425 15.00 -1.32 -16.10
C VAL A 425 15.38 -1.83 -17.49
N ARG A 426 16.65 -2.19 -17.73
CA ARG A 426 17.09 -2.70 -19.02
C ARG A 426 16.37 -4.00 -19.38
N ASN A 427 16.23 -4.94 -18.45
CA ASN A 427 15.51 -6.19 -18.69
C ASN A 427 14.00 -5.94 -18.86
N ALA A 428 13.41 -4.99 -18.13
CA ALA A 428 12.01 -4.58 -18.32
C ALA A 428 11.77 -4.01 -19.73
N ILE A 429 12.71 -3.24 -20.28
CA ILE A 429 12.67 -2.77 -21.67
C ILE A 429 12.83 -3.93 -22.66
N ILE A 430 13.81 -4.82 -22.43
CA ILE A 430 14.07 -5.99 -23.30
C ILE A 430 12.83 -6.87 -23.47
N ILE A 431 12.09 -7.12 -22.39
CA ILE A 431 10.88 -7.95 -22.45
C ILE A 431 9.68 -7.17 -23.02
N GLY A 432 9.81 -5.87 -23.26
CA GLY A 432 8.74 -4.99 -23.73
C GLY A 432 7.66 -4.78 -22.67
N MET A 433 8.08 -4.56 -21.42
CA MET A 433 7.22 -4.14 -20.30
C MET A 433 7.21 -2.61 -20.17
N LEU A 434 8.37 -1.98 -20.37
CA LEU A 434 8.53 -0.53 -20.34
C LEU A 434 8.94 0.01 -21.72
N PRO A 435 8.58 1.25 -22.06
CA PRO A 435 9.12 1.91 -23.25
C PRO A 435 10.62 2.16 -23.08
N ASP A 436 11.33 2.13 -24.21
CA ASP A 436 12.75 2.44 -24.28
C ASP A 436 12.92 3.96 -24.32
N LEU A 437 13.43 4.54 -23.23
CA LEU A 437 13.73 5.97 -23.08
C LEU A 437 15.24 6.16 -22.80
N PRO A 438 15.83 7.32 -23.15
CA PRO A 438 17.27 7.60 -22.98
C PRO A 438 17.81 7.49 -21.55
#